data_AF-A0A966MN03-F1
#
_entry.id   AF-A0A966MN03-F1
#
_cell.length_a   1.000
_cell.length_b   1.000
_cell.length_c   1.000
_cell.angle_alpha   90.00
_cell.angle_beta   90.00
_cell.angle_gamma   90.00
#
_symmetry.space_group_name_H-M   'P 1'
#
loop_
_entity.id
_entity.type
_entity.pdbx_description
1 polymer ?
#
loop_
_entity_poly.entity_id
_entity_poly.type
_entity_poly.pdbx_seq_one_letter_code
_entity_poly.pdbx_strand_id
1 'polypeptide(L)'
;YVFQFWHELVHLVEAVMGHPGALESLVKGIGYRSDAPITELNESIVMLVVLGLIDVVMISNLLIMVIVGGYDTFVSRVALDNHPDQPEWLDHVNASVLKVKLAAAIIGISSIHLLKTFINVSNYSEHAVMWQTIIHTIFLLSALALALIDKLMNTSHQH
;
A
#
# COMPACT_ATOMS: atom_id res chain seq x y z
N TYR A 1 -5.23 2.72 16.60
CA TYR A 1 -4.91 2.51 15.17
C TYR A 1 -6.00 3.03 14.24
N VAL A 2 -7.24 2.54 14.28
CA VAL A 2 -8.33 3.07 13.40
C VAL A 2 -8.57 4.57 13.58
N PHE A 3 -8.55 5.07 14.82
CA PHE A 3 -8.66 6.50 15.11
C PHE A 3 -7.46 7.33 14.58
N GLN A 4 -6.25 6.78 14.68
CA GLN A 4 -5.03 7.40 14.17
C GLN A 4 -5.09 7.52 12.63
N PHE A 5 -5.53 6.44 11.98
CA PHE A 5 -5.70 6.37 10.54
C PHE A 5 -6.77 7.34 10.03
N TRP A 6 -7.92 7.40 10.71
CA TRP A 6 -8.97 8.38 10.40
C TRP A 6 -8.46 9.81 10.48
N HIS A 7 -7.70 10.12 11.53
CA HIS A 7 -7.11 11.43 11.72
C HIS A 7 -6.12 11.77 10.59
N GLU A 8 -5.24 10.83 10.21
CA GLU A 8 -4.29 11.02 9.09
C GLU A 8 -5.01 11.24 7.75
N LEU A 9 -6.12 10.55 7.48
CA LEU A 9 -6.95 10.75 6.29
C LEU A 9 -7.53 12.16 6.23
N VAL A 10 -8.10 12.66 7.34
CA VAL A 10 -8.69 13.99 7.40
C VAL A 10 -7.63 15.07 7.14
N HIS A 11 -6.46 14.96 7.77
CA HIS A 11 -5.34 15.91 7.55
C HIS A 11 -4.86 15.93 6.09
N LEU A 12 -4.79 14.76 5.46
CA LEU A 12 -4.43 14.63 4.06
C LEU A 12 -5.45 15.30 3.13
N VAL A 13 -6.75 15.13 3.39
CA VAL A 13 -7.83 15.76 2.61
C VAL A 13 -7.86 17.28 2.82
N GLU A 14 -7.73 17.75 4.06
CA GLU A 14 -7.74 19.18 4.39
C GLU A 14 -6.59 19.95 3.73
N ALA A 15 -5.44 19.31 3.60
CA ALA A 15 -4.28 19.90 2.95
C ALA A 15 -4.36 19.89 1.42
N VAL A 16 -5.01 18.90 0.81
CA VAL A 16 -5.39 18.96 -0.63
C VAL A 16 -6.36 20.11 -0.89
N MET A 17 -7.24 20.41 0.07
CA MET A 17 -8.17 21.54 -0.01
C MET A 17 -7.50 22.91 0.25
N GLY A 18 -6.18 22.97 0.47
CA GLY A 18 -5.43 24.22 0.54
C GLY A 18 -5.47 24.96 1.88
N HIS A 19 -5.79 24.28 2.98
CA HIS A 19 -5.72 24.91 4.31
C HIS A 19 -4.25 25.22 4.69
N PRO A 20 -3.91 26.48 5.02
CA PRO A 20 -2.51 26.90 5.21
C PRO A 20 -1.78 26.18 6.36
N GLY A 21 -2.48 25.80 7.45
CA GLY A 21 -1.89 25.02 8.55
C GLY A 21 -1.74 23.52 8.28
N ALA A 22 -2.55 22.99 7.35
CA ALA A 22 -2.50 21.59 6.95
C ALA A 22 -1.35 21.35 5.96
N LEU A 23 -1.01 22.35 5.13
CA LEU A 23 0.12 22.29 4.20
C LEU A 23 1.46 22.12 4.91
N GLU A 24 1.72 22.91 5.96
CA GLU A 24 2.96 22.84 6.74
C GLU A 24 3.08 21.50 7.49
N SER A 25 1.97 21.03 8.06
CA SER A 25 1.90 19.72 8.72
C SER A 25 2.13 18.57 7.73
N LEU A 26 1.62 18.68 6.50
CA LEU A 26 1.90 17.72 5.43
C LEU A 26 3.35 17.75 4.99
N VAL A 27 3.90 18.93 4.68
CA VAL A 27 5.31 19.10 4.26
C VAL A 27 6.26 18.49 5.30
N LYS A 28 5.96 18.70 6.59
CA LYS A 28 6.70 18.11 7.70
C LYS A 28 6.48 16.59 7.81
N GLY A 29 5.26 16.11 7.60
CA GLY A 29 4.91 14.68 7.63
C GLY A 29 5.45 13.86 6.46
N ILE A 30 5.61 14.46 5.28
CA ILE A 30 6.20 13.82 4.09
C ILE A 30 7.73 13.92 4.06
N GLY A 31 8.36 14.59 5.05
CA GLY A 31 9.81 14.73 5.13
C GLY A 31 10.41 15.63 4.05
N TYR A 32 9.61 16.49 3.42
CA TYR A 32 10.09 17.42 2.40
C TYR A 32 10.73 18.62 3.09
N ARG A 33 12.03 18.82 2.91
CA ARG A 33 12.72 20.05 3.28
C ARG A 33 13.08 20.79 2.00
N SER A 34 12.79 22.08 1.97
CA SER A 34 13.19 22.96 0.88
C SER A 34 14.16 23.99 1.44
N ASP A 35 15.25 24.20 0.70
CA ASP A 35 16.29 25.18 1.02
C ASP A 35 15.84 26.60 0.64
N ALA A 36 14.70 26.72 -0.04
CA ALA A 36 14.06 27.96 -0.46
C ALA A 36 12.66 28.09 0.17
N PRO A 37 12.21 29.31 0.51
CA PRO A 37 10.87 29.52 1.04
C PRO A 37 9.80 29.08 0.03
N ILE A 38 8.95 28.14 0.45
CA ILE A 38 7.85 27.61 -0.35
C ILE A 38 6.79 28.71 -0.49
N THR A 39 6.77 29.38 -1.63
CA THR A 39 5.83 30.48 -1.94
C THR A 39 4.56 29.98 -2.63
N GLU A 40 4.63 28.83 -3.32
CA GLU A 40 3.50 28.11 -3.90
C GLU A 40 3.72 26.58 -3.81
N LEU A 41 2.64 25.81 -4.01
CA LEU A 41 2.72 24.36 -4.15
C LEU A 41 3.58 23.98 -5.37
N ASN A 42 4.81 23.55 -5.13
CA ASN A 42 5.64 22.96 -6.17
C ASN A 42 5.02 21.64 -6.66
N GLU A 43 5.17 21.32 -7.94
CA GLU A 43 4.66 20.10 -8.57
C GLU A 43 5.10 18.84 -7.81
N SER A 44 6.35 18.82 -7.31
CA SER A 44 6.86 17.75 -6.45
C SER A 44 6.05 17.56 -5.17
N ILE A 45 5.62 18.65 -4.51
CA ILE A 45 4.82 18.57 -3.27
C ILE A 45 3.45 17.97 -3.59
N VAL A 46 2.80 18.45 -4.67
CA VAL A 46 1.50 17.92 -5.10
C VAL A 46 1.59 16.43 -5.40
N MET A 47 2.62 15.99 -6.14
CA MET A 47 2.85 14.55 -6.39
C MET A 47 3.05 13.75 -5.10
N LEU A 48 3.82 14.26 -4.14
CA LEU A 48 4.05 13.59 -2.86
C LEU A 48 2.76 13.46 -2.02
N VAL A 49 1.89 14.47 -2.05
CA VAL A 49 0.58 14.42 -1.40
C VAL A 49 -0.32 13.37 -2.05
N VAL A 50 -0.42 13.38 -3.38
CA VAL A 50 -1.21 12.38 -4.13
C VAL A 50 -0.71 10.96 -3.88
N LEU A 51 0.61 10.73 -3.91
CA LEU A 51 1.19 9.42 -3.61
C LEU A 51 0.91 8.98 -2.16
N GLY A 52 0.93 9.92 -1.21
CA GLY A 52 0.54 9.64 0.17
C GLY A 52 -0.92 9.19 0.30
N LEU A 53 -1.85 9.81 -0.43
CA LEU A 53 -3.25 9.39 -0.46
C LEU A 53 -3.41 7.97 -1.01
N ILE A 54 -2.70 7.66 -2.11
CA ILE A 54 -2.75 6.34 -2.73
C ILE A 54 -2.24 5.27 -1.76
N ASP A 55 -1.15 5.55 -1.03
CA ASP A 55 -0.58 4.63 -0.03
C ASP A 55 -1.58 4.30 1.09
N VAL A 56 -2.24 5.33 1.64
CA VAL A 56 -3.28 5.20 2.66
C VAL A 56 -4.45 4.32 2.20
N VAL A 57 -4.93 4.52 0.97
CA VAL A 57 -6.00 3.71 0.38
C VAL A 57 -5.56 2.26 0.18
N MET A 58 -4.33 2.05 -0.26
CA MET A 58 -3.78 0.72 -0.52
C MET A 58 -3.59 -0.10 0.77
N ILE A 59 -3.07 0.51 1.84
CA ILE A 59 -2.97 -0.13 3.16
C ILE A 59 -4.37 -0.47 3.70
N SER A 60 -5.36 0.40 3.47
CA SER A 60 -6.75 0.14 3.90
C SER A 60 -7.35 -1.08 3.22
N ASN A 61 -7.14 -1.22 1.92
CA ASN A 61 -7.62 -2.37 1.16
C ASN A 61 -6.99 -3.69 1.67
N LEU A 62 -5.69 -3.67 1.97
CA LEU A 62 -5.00 -4.82 2.58
C LEU A 62 -5.54 -5.13 3.98
N LEU A 63 -5.77 -4.12 4.80
CA LEU A 63 -6.29 -4.28 6.16
C LEU A 63 -7.67 -4.94 6.15
N ILE A 64 -8.57 -4.53 5.25
CA ILE A 64 -9.89 -5.17 5.09
C ILE A 64 -9.72 -6.64 4.69
N MET A 65 -8.84 -6.93 3.72
CA MET A 65 -8.56 -8.28 3.26
C MET A 65 -8.05 -9.18 4.40
N VAL A 66 -7.16 -8.68 5.25
CA VAL A 66 -6.60 -9.41 6.40
C VAL A 66 -7.66 -9.63 7.49
N ILE A 67 -8.48 -8.62 7.80
CA ILE A 67 -9.54 -8.74 8.82
C ILE A 67 -10.58 -9.77 8.40
N VAL A 68 -11.09 -9.67 7.16
CA VAL A 68 -12.14 -10.57 6.69
C VAL A 68 -11.61 -11.99 6.52
N GLY A 69 -10.42 -12.17 5.93
CA GLY A 69 -9.79 -13.49 5.81
C GLY A 69 -9.45 -14.13 7.17
N GLY A 70 -9.02 -13.32 8.14
CA GLY A 70 -8.76 -13.77 9.50
C GLY A 70 -10.05 -14.19 10.23
N TYR A 71 -11.13 -13.44 10.06
CA TYR A 71 -12.44 -13.80 10.62
C TYR A 71 -12.98 -15.10 10.03
N ASP A 72 -12.92 -15.25 8.71
CA ASP A 72 -13.33 -16.46 7.99
C ASP A 72 -12.54 -17.70 8.46
N THR A 73 -11.23 -17.54 8.68
CA THR A 73 -10.33 -18.63 9.08
C THR A 73 -10.48 -19.03 10.56
N PHE A 74 -10.60 -18.06 11.47
CA PHE A 74 -10.48 -18.30 12.92
C PHE A 74 -11.78 -18.23 13.71
N VAL A 75 -12.84 -17.60 13.18
CA VAL A 75 -14.09 -17.39 13.91
C VAL A 75 -15.23 -18.16 13.27
N SER A 76 -15.56 -17.85 12.02
CA SER A 76 -16.69 -18.45 11.31
C SER A 76 -16.58 -18.21 9.82
N ARG A 77 -16.90 -19.24 9.02
CA ARG A 77 -16.99 -19.08 7.57
C ARG A 77 -18.06 -18.04 7.25
N VAL A 78 -17.70 -17.08 6.43
CA VAL A 78 -18.60 -16.03 5.97
C VAL A 78 -19.54 -16.65 4.92
N ALA A 79 -20.70 -17.14 5.37
CA ALA A 79 -21.70 -17.77 4.51
C ALA A 79 -22.47 -16.69 3.71
N LEU A 80 -21.93 -16.31 2.56
CA LEU A 80 -22.62 -15.49 1.57
C LEU A 80 -23.16 -16.41 0.47
N ASP A 81 -24.29 -17.06 0.72
CA ASP A 81 -24.91 -17.91 -0.30
C ASP A 81 -25.57 -17.04 -1.38
N ASN A 82 -25.04 -17.08 -2.62
CA ASN A 82 -25.66 -16.59 -3.86
C ASN A 82 -26.12 -15.12 -3.87
N HIS A 83 -25.39 -14.20 -3.22
CA HIS A 83 -25.70 -12.77 -3.35
C HIS A 83 -25.04 -12.19 -4.61
N PRO A 84 -25.75 -11.46 -5.50
CA PRO A 84 -25.19 -10.89 -6.72
C PRO A 84 -24.04 -9.90 -6.48
N ASP A 85 -23.97 -9.34 -5.28
CA ASP A 85 -22.92 -8.40 -4.83
C ASP A 85 -21.82 -9.09 -3.99
N GLN A 86 -21.75 -10.43 -3.98
CA GLN A 86 -20.67 -11.11 -3.26
C GLN A 86 -19.33 -10.80 -3.93
N PRO A 87 -18.31 -10.34 -3.19
CA PRO A 87 -17.02 -10.09 -3.79
C PRO A 87 -16.38 -11.43 -4.21
N GLU A 88 -15.83 -11.51 -5.43
CA GLU A 88 -15.17 -12.74 -5.93
C GLU A 88 -14.04 -13.27 -5.04
N TRP A 89 -13.48 -12.44 -4.15
CA TRP A 89 -12.46 -12.84 -3.19
C TRP A 89 -13.01 -13.58 -1.95
N LEU A 90 -14.33 -13.62 -1.76
CA LEU A 90 -15.03 -14.32 -0.65
C LEU A 90 -15.57 -15.70 -1.04
N ASP A 91 -16.06 -15.86 -2.27
CA ASP A 91 -16.77 -17.06 -2.71
C ASP A 91 -15.85 -18.28 -2.91
N HIS A 92 -14.60 -18.04 -3.30
CA HIS A 92 -13.58 -19.08 -3.50
C HIS A 92 -12.27 -18.65 -2.85
N VAL A 93 -12.18 -18.77 -1.52
CA VAL A 93 -10.92 -18.58 -0.78
C VAL A 93 -9.99 -19.78 -1.07
N ASN A 94 -9.49 -19.89 -2.30
CA ASN A 94 -8.36 -20.76 -2.59
C ASN A 94 -7.13 -20.11 -1.95
N ALA A 95 -6.51 -20.81 -1.00
CA ALA A 95 -5.36 -20.31 -0.25
C ALA A 95 -4.21 -19.84 -1.16
N SER A 96 -4.06 -20.39 -2.37
CA SER A 96 -3.08 -19.89 -3.36
C SER A 96 -3.43 -18.49 -3.88
N VAL A 97 -4.70 -18.23 -4.21
CA VAL A 97 -5.15 -16.92 -4.72
C VAL A 97 -4.99 -15.84 -3.64
N LEU A 98 -5.29 -16.17 -2.38
CA LEU A 98 -5.11 -15.24 -1.26
C LEU A 98 -3.63 -14.87 -1.06
N LYS A 99 -2.73 -15.85 -1.13
CA LYS A 99 -1.27 -15.62 -1.01
C LYS A 99 -0.73 -14.72 -2.12
N VAL A 100 -1.17 -14.96 -3.36
CA VAL A 100 -0.73 -14.16 -4.52
C VAL A 100 -1.25 -12.72 -4.41
N LYS A 101 -2.53 -12.52 -4.06
CA LYS A 101 -3.10 -11.17 -3.90
C LYS A 101 -2.43 -10.40 -2.76
N LEU A 102 -2.13 -11.06 -1.64
CA LEU A 102 -1.41 -10.45 -0.53
C LEU A 102 0.02 -10.05 -0.91
N ALA A 103 0.75 -10.94 -1.62
CA ALA A 103 2.09 -10.64 -2.10
C ALA A 103 2.10 -9.46 -3.10
N ALA A 104 1.15 -9.42 -4.03
CA ALA A 104 1.01 -8.33 -4.99
C ALA A 104 0.70 -6.99 -4.29
N ALA A 105 -0.16 -7.00 -3.26
CA ALA A 105 -0.46 -5.81 -2.47
C ALA A 105 0.77 -5.28 -1.72
N ILE A 106 1.56 -6.15 -1.08
CA ILE A 106 2.80 -5.76 -0.37
C ILE A 106 3.83 -5.15 -1.35
N ILE A 107 3.97 -5.74 -2.54
CA ILE A 107 4.85 -5.20 -3.59
C ILE A 107 4.39 -3.81 -4.02
N GLY A 108 3.09 -3.62 -4.26
CA GLY A 108 2.52 -2.32 -4.62
C GLY A 108 2.79 -1.24 -3.55
N ILE A 109 2.62 -1.59 -2.27
CA ILE A 109 2.94 -0.69 -1.14
C ILE A 109 4.41 -0.28 -1.17
N SER A 110 5.29 -1.27 -1.29
CA SER A 110 6.72 -1.02 -1.35
C SER A 110 7.13 -0.18 -2.58
N SER A 111 6.48 -0.36 -3.74
CA SER A 111 6.75 0.42 -4.96
C SER A 111 6.36 1.89 -4.80
N ILE A 112 5.20 2.19 -4.21
CA ILE A 112 4.76 3.59 -4.00
C ILE A 112 5.69 4.31 -3.03
N HIS A 113 6.14 3.62 -1.98
CA HIS A 113 7.12 4.16 -1.05
C HIS A 113 8.46 4.50 -1.74
N LEU A 114 8.97 3.62 -2.59
CA LEU A 114 10.17 3.89 -3.39
C LEU A 114 9.97 5.04 -4.38
N LEU A 115 8.82 5.13 -5.02
CA LEU A 115 8.51 6.23 -5.94
C LEU A 115 8.47 7.59 -5.21
N LYS A 116 7.90 7.63 -4.00
CA LYS A 116 7.91 8.80 -3.12
C LYS A 116 9.34 9.21 -2.76
N THR A 117 10.17 8.24 -2.37
CA THR A 117 11.60 8.47 -2.09
C THR A 117 12.34 8.98 -3.33
N PHE A 118 12.06 8.43 -4.52
CA PHE A 118 12.71 8.82 -5.76
C PHE A 118 12.38 10.27 -6.16
N ILE A 119 11.10 10.68 -6.06
CA ILE A 119 10.66 12.05 -6.35
C ILE A 119 11.32 13.06 -5.39
N ASN A 120 11.63 12.64 -4.15
CA ASN A 120 12.18 13.49 -3.11
C ASN A 120 13.59 13.06 -2.68
N VAL A 121 14.39 12.50 -3.59
CA VAL A 121 15.64 11.78 -3.25
C VAL A 121 16.66 12.63 -2.51
N SER A 122 16.70 13.94 -2.76
CA SER A 122 17.60 14.89 -2.07
C SER A 122 17.33 15.00 -0.57
N ASN A 123 16.12 14.65 -0.12
CA ASN A 123 15.72 14.68 1.29
C ASN A 123 15.91 13.33 2.01
N TYR A 124 16.40 12.31 1.30
CA TYR A 124 16.69 10.98 1.87
C TYR A 124 18.19 10.71 1.87
N SER A 125 18.66 9.98 2.88
CA SER A 125 20.04 9.50 2.88
C SER A 125 20.21 8.39 1.85
N GLU A 126 21.38 8.35 1.21
CA GLU A 126 21.74 7.27 0.27
C GLU A 126 21.54 5.88 0.90
N HIS A 127 21.91 5.73 2.17
CA HIS A 127 21.71 4.50 2.93
C HIS A 127 20.22 4.10 3.02
N ALA A 128 19.32 5.06 3.25
CA ALA A 128 17.88 4.79 3.29
C ALA A 128 17.35 4.35 1.91
N VAL A 129 17.73 5.06 0.84
CA VAL A 129 17.33 4.74 -0.55
C VAL A 129 17.85 3.34 -0.94
N MET A 130 19.09 3.02 -0.60
CA MET A 130 19.72 1.73 -0.86
C MET A 130 18.93 0.58 -0.19
N TRP A 131 18.65 0.68 1.11
CA TRP A 131 17.90 -0.36 1.82
C TRP A 131 16.47 -0.52 1.33
N GLN A 132 15.78 0.59 1.01
CA GLN A 132 14.45 0.50 0.41
C GLN A 132 14.48 -0.25 -0.92
N THR A 133 15.49 0.02 -1.76
CA THR A 133 15.66 -0.65 -3.06
C THR A 133 15.97 -2.14 -2.90
N ILE A 134 16.86 -2.50 -1.95
CA ILE A 134 17.20 -3.89 -1.64
C ILE A 134 15.96 -4.65 -1.16
N ILE A 135 15.23 -4.11 -0.19
CA ILE A 135 14.04 -4.74 0.37
C ILE A 135 12.97 -4.94 -0.71
N HIS A 136 12.74 -3.92 -1.56
CA HIS A 136 11.80 -4.05 -2.66
C HIS A 136 12.18 -5.15 -3.65
N THR A 137 13.48 -5.25 -3.98
CA THR A 137 14.01 -6.32 -4.83
C THR A 137 13.76 -7.69 -4.20
N ILE A 138 13.94 -7.83 -2.89
CA ILE A 138 13.63 -9.07 -2.16
C ILE A 138 12.13 -9.42 -2.25
N PHE A 139 11.24 -8.43 -2.14
CA PHE A 139 9.80 -8.68 -2.33
C PHE A 139 9.47 -9.15 -3.75
N LEU A 140 10.05 -8.54 -4.78
CA LEU A 140 9.88 -8.97 -6.18
C LEU A 140 10.36 -10.42 -6.38
N LEU A 141 11.54 -10.76 -5.86
CA LEU A 141 12.07 -12.12 -5.92
C LEU A 141 11.17 -13.12 -5.17
N SER A 142 10.62 -12.73 -4.02
CA SER A 142 9.71 -13.57 -3.24
C SER A 142 8.41 -13.85 -3.98
N ALA A 143 7.83 -12.86 -4.66
CA ALA A 143 6.65 -13.07 -5.49
C ALA A 143 6.93 -13.93 -6.72
N LEU A 144 8.10 -13.78 -7.33
CA LEU A 144 8.52 -14.67 -8.42
C LEU A 144 8.62 -16.12 -7.94
N ALA A 145 9.21 -16.34 -6.76
CA ALA A 145 9.28 -17.67 -6.15
C ALA A 145 7.89 -18.26 -5.86
N LEU A 146 6.96 -17.45 -5.32
CA LEU A 146 5.56 -17.85 -5.11
C LEU A 146 4.86 -18.25 -6.40
N ALA A 147 5.00 -17.44 -7.47
CA ALA A 147 4.44 -17.74 -8.78
C ALA A 147 5.01 -19.02 -9.39
N LEU A 148 6.31 -19.28 -9.20
CA LEU A 148 6.97 -20.51 -9.64
C LEU A 148 6.45 -21.74 -8.90
N ILE A 149 6.29 -21.64 -7.57
CA ILE A 149 5.74 -22.74 -6.74
C ILE A 149 4.30 -23.05 -7.16
N ASP A 150 3.46 -22.02 -7.32
CA ASP A 150 2.06 -22.20 -7.71
C ASP A 150 1.93 -22.84 -9.11
N LYS A 151 2.78 -22.44 -10.06
CA LYS A 151 2.87 -23.08 -11.38
C LYS A 151 3.23 -24.56 -11.29
N LEU A 152 4.23 -24.92 -10.47
CA LEU A 152 4.66 -26.31 -10.30
C LEU A 152 3.56 -27.17 -9.68
N MET A 153 2.89 -26.68 -8.62
CA MET A 153 1.82 -27.39 -7.94
C MET A 153 0.59 -27.60 -8.83
N ASN A 154 0.22 -26.61 -9.64
CA ASN A 154 -0.91 -26.73 -10.56
C ASN A 154 -0.61 -27.64 -11.77
N THR A 155 0.66 -27.82 -12.15
CA THR A 155 1.07 -28.76 -13.20
C THR A 155 1.00 -30.22 -12.73
N SER A 156 1.23 -30.48 -11.43
CA SER A 156 1.16 -31.83 -10.85
C SER A 156 -0.26 -32.40 -10.68
N HIS A 157 -1.30 -31.57 -10.83
CA HIS A 157 -2.70 -32.02 -10.76
C HIS A 157 -3.31 -32.45 -12.11
N GLN A 158 -2.54 -32.41 -13.21
CA GLN A 158 -2.98 -32.84 -14.54
C GLN A 158 -2.45 -34.22 -14.99
N HIS A 159 -1.86 -34.99 -14.08
CA HIS A 159 -1.42 -36.37 -14.34
C HIS A 159 -2.02 -37.37 -13.37
#